data_AF-T1C0M9-F1
#
_entry.id   AF-T1C0M9-F1
#
_cell.length_a   1.000
_cell.length_b   1.000
_cell.length_c   1.000
_cell.angle_alpha   90.00
_cell.angle_beta   90.00
_cell.angle_gamma   90.00
#
_symmetry.space_group_name_H-M   'P 1'
#
loop_
_entity.id
_entity.type
_entity.pdbx_description
1 polymer ?
#
loop_
_entity_poly.entity_id
_entity_poly.type
_entity_poly.pdbx_seq_one_letter_code
_entity_poly.pdbx_strand_id
1 'polypeptide(L)'
;MRPAGVPRGAPAGASITPNFKDANIREIIQAVSAATGKDIIVDPRVNAQVTMYSATPLSPKAFYQAFLSILSVYGYIAVPSGHNIVDIVPNTDERVMPGINLPKTVSPTSDEIVTQVIPV
;
A
#
# COMPACT_ATOMS: atom_id res chain seq x y z
N MET A 1 -20.45 31.38 -27.79
CA MET A 1 -19.91 31.56 -26.43
C MET A 1 -20.10 30.24 -25.68
N ARG A 2 -19.05 29.46 -25.45
CA ARG A 2 -19.14 28.14 -24.76
C ARG A 2 -18.65 28.33 -23.31
N PRO A 3 -19.40 27.94 -22.27
CA PRO A 3 -18.85 27.86 -20.93
C PRO A 3 -18.02 26.56 -20.81
N ALA A 4 -16.70 26.70 -20.75
CA ALA A 4 -15.80 25.65 -20.29
C ALA A 4 -15.74 25.71 -18.76
N GLY A 5 -16.55 24.88 -18.10
CA GLY A 5 -16.49 24.65 -16.66
C GLY A 5 -16.00 23.23 -16.38
N VAL A 6 -14.70 23.08 -16.17
CA VAL A 6 -14.08 21.88 -15.58
C VAL A 6 -12.97 22.33 -14.63
N PRO A 7 -12.64 21.57 -13.59
CA PRO A 7 -13.46 20.66 -12.79
C PRO A 7 -13.46 21.09 -11.30
N ARG A 8 -14.44 20.55 -10.58
CA ARG A 8 -14.60 20.62 -9.13
C ARG A 8 -13.27 20.27 -8.44
N GLY A 9 -12.65 21.25 -7.79
CA GLY A 9 -11.53 20.99 -6.87
C GLY A 9 -12.01 20.02 -5.80
N ALA A 10 -11.39 18.84 -5.74
CA ALA A 10 -11.59 17.92 -4.63
C ALA A 10 -11.23 18.66 -3.34
N PRO A 11 -11.98 18.49 -2.24
CA PRO A 11 -11.67 19.14 -0.99
C PRO A 11 -10.26 18.74 -0.57
N ALA A 12 -9.47 19.72 -0.13
CA ALA A 12 -8.14 19.53 0.43
C ALA A 12 -8.23 18.68 1.71
N GLY A 13 -8.42 17.37 1.55
CA GLY A 13 -8.15 16.39 2.58
C GLY A 13 -6.66 16.35 2.78
N ALA A 14 -6.20 16.47 4.02
CA ALA A 14 -4.80 16.50 4.41
C ALA A 14 -3.96 15.51 3.58
N SER A 15 -3.10 16.03 2.72
CA SER A 15 -2.22 15.23 1.89
C SER A 15 -0.89 15.06 2.61
N ILE A 16 -0.46 13.81 2.75
CA ILE A 16 0.76 13.39 3.42
C ILE A 16 1.72 12.99 2.33
N THR A 17 2.92 13.56 2.31
CA THR A 17 3.98 13.11 1.38
C THR A 17 4.99 12.29 2.16
N PRO A 18 4.79 10.96 2.28
CA PRO A 18 5.69 10.11 3.03
C PRO A 18 7.03 9.98 2.31
N ASN A 19 8.12 10.29 3.01
CA ASN A 19 9.47 10.02 2.54
C ASN A 19 10.23 9.33 3.67
N PHE A 20 10.35 8.01 3.58
CA PHE A 20 11.01 7.19 4.58
C PHE A 20 12.26 6.57 3.96
N LYS A 21 13.41 6.78 4.59
CA LYS A 21 14.68 6.19 4.18
C LYS A 21 15.27 5.44 5.36
N ASP A 22 15.46 4.14 5.19
CA ASP A 22 16.02 3.24 6.21
C ASP A 22 15.29 3.33 7.57
N ALA A 23 14.00 3.67 7.52
CA ALA A 23 13.17 3.91 8.70
C ALA A 23 12.77 2.58 9.33
N ASN A 24 12.59 2.57 10.66
CA ASN A 24 12.06 1.37 11.30
C ASN A 24 10.58 1.23 10.96
N ILE A 25 10.14 0.02 10.61
CA ILE A 25 8.71 -0.24 10.30
C ILE A 25 7.77 0.22 11.43
N ARG A 26 8.23 0.21 12.68
CA ARG A 26 7.49 0.70 13.84
C ARG A 26 7.23 2.21 13.81
N GLU A 27 8.17 3.00 13.28
CA GLU A 27 7.99 4.44 13.11
C GLU A 27 6.93 4.72 12.03
N ILE A 28 6.94 3.94 10.95
CA ILE A 28 5.92 4.02 9.90
C ILE A 28 4.55 3.64 10.47
N ILE A 29 4.47 2.58 11.26
CA ILE A 29 3.23 2.15 11.95
C ILE A 29 2.66 3.30 12.80
N GLN A 30 3.51 3.98 13.58
CA GLN A 30 3.07 5.11 14.40
C GLN A 30 2.55 6.27 13.54
N ALA A 31 3.25 6.61 12.46
CA ALA A 31 2.79 7.64 11.52
C ALA A 31 1.44 7.28 10.88
N VAL A 32 1.25 6.01 10.53
CA VAL A 32 -0.01 5.50 9.96
C VAL A 32 -1.13 5.54 10.99
N SER A 33 -0.87 5.13 12.24
CA SER A 33 -1.83 5.22 13.35
C SER A 33 -2.29 6.66 13.54
N ALA A 34 -1.35 7.62 13.61
CA ALA A 34 -1.66 9.04 13.76
C ALA A 34 -2.43 9.61 12.55
N ALA A 35 -2.07 9.20 11.33
CA ALA A 35 -2.71 9.67 10.10
C ALA A 35 -4.13 9.09 9.91
N THR A 36 -4.34 7.84 10.32
CA THR A 36 -5.62 7.12 10.12
C THR A 36 -6.55 7.19 11.33
N GLY A 37 -6.03 7.57 12.50
CA GLY A 37 -6.75 7.55 13.77
C GLY A 37 -7.07 6.13 14.27
N LYS A 38 -6.30 5.12 13.84
CA LYS A 38 -6.48 3.72 14.23
C LYS A 38 -5.53 3.33 15.34
N ASP A 39 -6.00 2.51 16.27
CA ASP A 39 -5.15 1.86 17.25
C ASP A 39 -4.45 0.68 16.56
N ILE A 40 -3.12 0.59 16.70
CA ILE A 40 -2.34 -0.46 16.06
C ILE A 40 -1.54 -1.22 17.13
N ILE A 41 -1.78 -2.52 17.24
CA ILE A 41 -1.01 -3.42 18.11
C ILE A 41 0.03 -4.11 17.23
N VAL A 42 1.28 -4.18 17.70
CA VAL A 42 2.40 -4.71 16.91
C VAL A 42 2.99 -5.91 17.63
N ASP A 43 3.07 -7.04 16.93
CA ASP A 43 3.75 -8.22 17.44
C ASP A 43 5.27 -7.94 17.59
N PRO A 44 5.91 -8.39 18.68
CA PRO A 44 7.33 -8.11 18.94
C PRO A 44 8.28 -8.60 17.83
N ARG A 45 7.86 -9.60 17.04
CA ARG A 45 8.63 -10.16 15.91
C ARG A 45 8.63 -9.26 14.68
N VAL A 46 7.77 -8.23 14.64
CA VAL A 46 7.74 -7.24 13.56
C VAL A 46 8.88 -6.25 13.79
N ASN A 47 9.98 -6.48 13.07
CA ASN A 47 11.16 -5.62 13.07
C ASN A 47 11.84 -5.69 11.70
N ALA A 48 11.76 -4.59 10.95
CA ALA A 48 12.38 -4.45 9.65
C ALA A 48 12.74 -2.98 9.39
N GLN A 49 13.76 -2.78 8.55
CA GLN A 49 14.05 -1.47 7.97
C GLN A 49 13.35 -1.35 6.63
N VAL A 50 12.64 -0.24 6.45
CA VAL A 50 11.80 0.05 5.30
C VAL A 50 12.24 1.35 4.65
N THR A 51 12.30 1.32 3.33
CA THR A 51 12.52 2.51 2.51
C THR A 51 11.34 2.66 1.55
N MET A 52 10.70 3.82 1.59
CA MET A 52 9.56 4.17 0.74
C MET A 52 9.80 5.53 0.11
N TYR A 53 9.84 5.54 -1.23
CA TYR A 53 9.89 6.76 -2.02
C TYR A 53 8.48 7.07 -2.53
N SER A 54 7.95 8.23 -2.15
CA SER A 54 6.69 8.73 -2.67
C SER A 54 6.92 9.99 -3.51
N ALA A 55 6.56 9.93 -4.79
CA ALA A 55 6.67 11.08 -5.70
C ALA A 55 5.46 12.02 -5.63
N THR A 56 4.36 11.59 -5.02
CA THR A 56 3.09 12.31 -4.98
C THR A 56 2.50 12.36 -3.58
N PRO A 57 1.84 13.46 -3.18
CA PRO A 57 1.12 13.52 -1.92
C PRO A 57 0.00 12.48 -1.85
N LEU A 58 -0.02 11.67 -0.80
CA LEU A 58 -1.01 10.63 -0.55
C LEU A 58 -2.08 11.12 0.43
N SER A 59 -3.35 10.80 0.18
CA SER A 59 -4.40 10.94 1.19
C SER A 59 -4.18 9.93 2.34
N PRO A 60 -4.76 10.12 3.54
CA PRO A 60 -4.58 9.17 4.65
C PRO A 60 -5.01 7.74 4.28
N LYS A 61 -6.04 7.61 3.43
CA LYS A 61 -6.47 6.32 2.89
C LYS A 61 -5.43 5.71 1.95
N ALA A 62 -4.85 6.51 1.04
CA ALA A 62 -3.81 6.04 0.13
C ALA A 62 -2.53 5.69 0.88
N PHE A 63 -2.20 6.44 1.93
CA PHE A 63 -1.06 6.17 2.79
C PHE A 63 -1.22 4.84 3.53
N TYR A 64 -2.40 4.56 4.08
CA TYR A 64 -2.71 3.26 4.69
C TYR A 64 -2.57 2.11 3.68
N GLN A 65 -3.03 2.28 2.44
CA GLN A 65 -2.87 1.26 1.41
C GLN A 65 -1.39 1.01 1.06
N ALA A 66 -0.60 2.07 0.93
CA ALA A 66 0.85 1.94 0.71
C ALA A 66 1.53 1.19 1.88
N PHE A 67 1.11 1.46 3.11
CA PHE A 67 1.58 0.75 4.29
C PHE A 67 1.25 -0.75 4.25
N LEU A 68 0.04 -1.14 3.83
CA LEU A 68 -0.30 -2.56 3.65
C LEU A 68 0.57 -3.25 2.59
N SER A 69 0.90 -2.55 1.51
CA SER A 69 1.82 -3.06 0.48
C SER A 69 3.23 -3.27 1.06
N ILE A 70 3.72 -2.34 1.89
CA ILE A 70 4.99 -2.50 2.60
C ILE A 70 4.94 -3.76 3.47
N LEU A 71 3.93 -3.91 4.32
CA LEU A 71 3.80 -5.10 5.17
C LEU A 71 3.88 -6.39 4.35
N SER A 72 3.18 -6.44 3.22
CA SER A 72 3.13 -7.61 2.34
C SER A 72 4.51 -7.98 1.78
N VAL A 73 5.35 -6.99 1.42
CA VAL A 73 6.71 -7.22 0.91
C VAL A 73 7.62 -7.87 1.97
N TYR A 74 7.44 -7.53 3.24
CA TYR A 74 8.23 -8.06 4.35
C TYR A 74 7.58 -9.30 5.02
N GLY A 75 6.48 -9.82 4.45
CA GLY A 75 5.79 -10.98 5.02
C GLY A 75 5.05 -10.66 6.34
N TYR A 76 4.57 -9.43 6.50
CA TYR A 76 3.70 -9.01 7.59
C TYR A 76 2.26 -8.80 7.08
N ILE A 77 1.29 -8.93 7.97
CA ILE A 77 -0.11 -8.67 7.68
C ILE A 77 -0.74 -7.80 8.76
N ALA A 78 -1.76 -7.04 8.36
CA ALA A 78 -2.60 -6.25 9.24
C ALA A 78 -3.95 -6.95 9.43
N VAL A 79 -4.25 -7.38 10.65
CA VAL A 79 -5.48 -8.09 11.02
C VAL A 79 -6.39 -7.15 11.80
N PRO A 80 -7.59 -6.83 11.31
CA PRO A 80 -8.53 -5.99 12.06
C PRO A 80 -9.08 -6.76 13.27
N SER A 81 -8.82 -6.26 14.47
CA SER A 81 -9.16 -6.91 15.75
C SER A 81 -10.11 -6.04 16.57
N GLY A 82 -11.36 -5.93 16.11
CA GLY A 82 -12.42 -5.18 16.80
C GLY A 82 -12.68 -3.79 16.23
N HIS A 83 -13.27 -2.91 17.05
CA HIS A 83 -13.64 -1.56 16.62
C HIS A 83 -12.41 -0.65 16.59
N ASN A 84 -11.88 -0.40 15.39
CA ASN A 84 -10.80 0.55 15.10
C ASN A 84 -9.39 0.13 15.55
N ILE A 85 -9.21 -1.14 15.93
CA ILE A 85 -7.92 -1.74 16.28
C ILE A 85 -7.42 -2.63 15.13
N VAL A 86 -6.11 -2.56 14.86
CA VAL A 86 -5.44 -3.37 13.85
C VAL A 86 -4.20 -4.02 14.45
N ASP A 87 -4.08 -5.33 14.34
CA ASP A 87 -2.93 -6.08 14.80
C ASP A 87 -1.96 -6.33 13.63
N ILE A 88 -0.69 -5.97 13.80
CA ILE A 88 0.36 -6.27 12.83
C ILE A 88 1.12 -7.49 13.29
N VAL A 89 1.01 -8.57 12.53
CA VAL A 89 1.61 -9.87 12.85
C VAL A 89 2.44 -10.39 11.68
N PRO A 90 3.48 -11.21 11.94
CA PRO A 90 4.13 -12.01 10.90
C PRO A 90 3.11 -12.89 10.19
N ASN A 91 3.18 -12.90 8.86
CA ASN A 91 2.45 -13.85 8.05
C ASN A 91 3.04 -15.24 8.28
N THR A 92 2.56 -15.92 9.33
CA THR A 92 3.07 -17.24 9.74
C THR A 92 2.35 -18.37 8.99
N ASP A 93 1.36 -18.03 8.16
CA ASP A 93 0.67 -18.94 7.26
C ASP A 93 1.37 -18.90 5.88
N GLU A 94 2.57 -19.49 5.81
CA GLU A 94 3.21 -19.84 4.54
C GLU A 94 2.48 -21.02 3.85
N ARG A 95 1.15 -21.07 3.91
CA ARG A 95 0.40 -21.97 3.04
C ARG A 95 0.25 -21.33 1.67
N VAL A 96 1.33 -21.51 0.92
CA VAL A 96 1.34 -21.72 -0.53
C VAL A 96 0.89 -20.50 -1.32
N MET A 97 1.84 -19.81 -1.96
CA MET A 97 1.58 -19.38 -3.33
C MET A 97 1.80 -20.61 -4.23
N PRO A 98 0.75 -21.33 -4.68
CA PRO A 98 0.88 -22.07 -5.92
C PRO A 98 0.86 -21.00 -7.02
N GLY A 99 1.78 -21.12 -7.96
CA GLY A 99 2.04 -20.12 -8.97
C GLY A 99 0.79 -19.59 -9.67
N ILE A 100 0.93 -18.36 -10.16
CA ILE A 100 0.24 -17.79 -11.32
C ILE A 100 -0.81 -18.75 -11.90
N ASN A 101 -2.04 -18.61 -11.44
CA ASN A 101 -3.21 -19.03 -12.19
C ASN A 101 -3.98 -17.76 -12.54
N LEU A 102 -3.49 -17.10 -13.59
CA LEU A 102 -4.28 -16.18 -14.39
C LEU A 102 -5.20 -17.04 -15.27
N PRO A 103 -6.50 -17.19 -14.99
CA PRO A 103 -7.44 -17.45 -16.05
C PRO A 103 -7.44 -16.24 -16.98
N LYS A 104 -6.77 -16.41 -18.12
CA LYS A 104 -6.85 -15.50 -19.26
C LYS A 104 -8.30 -15.46 -19.75
N THR A 105 -9.07 -14.50 -19.25
CA THR A 105 -10.15 -13.90 -20.04
C THR A 105 -9.83 -12.43 -20.20
N VAL A 106 -8.90 -12.18 -21.12
CA VAL A 106 -8.68 -10.86 -21.69
C VAL A 106 -9.84 -10.60 -22.65
N SER A 107 -10.73 -9.68 -22.27
CA SER A 107 -11.56 -9.01 -23.27
C SER A 107 -10.63 -8.16 -24.14
N PRO A 108 -10.63 -8.34 -25.48
CA PRO A 108 -9.66 -7.72 -26.36
C PRO A 108 -10.13 -6.32 -26.75
N THR A 109 -9.69 -5.30 -26.04
CA THR A 109 -9.62 -3.95 -26.62
C THR A 109 -8.53 -3.13 -25.93
N SER A 110 -7.39 -3.11 -26.60
CA SER A 110 -6.51 -1.96 -26.85
C SER A 110 -5.08 -2.13 -26.32
N ASP A 111 -4.26 -2.62 -27.25
CA ASP A 111 -2.88 -2.21 -27.57
C ASP A 111 -2.02 -1.62 -26.44
N GLU A 112 -1.09 -2.42 -25.92
CA GLU A 112 0.20 -1.89 -25.47
C GLU A 112 1.32 -2.90 -25.79
N ILE A 113 2.32 -2.42 -26.52
CA ILE A 113 3.51 -3.12 -27.01
C ILE A 113 4.39 -3.53 -25.81
N VAL A 114 4.46 -4.83 -25.48
CA VAL A 114 5.50 -5.36 -24.59
C VAL A 114 6.61 -5.95 -25.46
N THR A 115 7.76 -5.28 -25.51
CA THR A 115 8.98 -5.84 -26.11
C THR A 115 9.51 -6.92 -25.16
N GLN A 116 9.40 -8.18 -25.57
CA GLN A 116 10.01 -9.29 -24.85
C GLN A 116 11.33 -9.69 -25.52
N VAL A 117 12.43 -9.54 -24.80
CA VAL A 117 13.75 -10.06 -25.19
C VAL A 117 13.83 -11.56 -24.90
N ILE A 118 14.25 -12.34 -25.89
CA ILE A 118 14.47 -13.78 -25.80
C ILE A 118 15.97 -14.00 -25.63
N PRO A 119 16.46 -14.64 -24.55
CA PRO A 119 17.82 -15.14 -24.52
C PRO A 119 17.93 -16.49 -25.26
N VAL A 120 19.04 -16.65 -25.99
CA VAL A 120 19.40 -17.80 -26.84
C VAL A 120 19.70 -19.08 -26.07
#